data_AF-A0AAW1DJ06-F1
#
_entry.id   AF-A0AAW1DJ06-F1
#
_cell.length_a   1.000
_cell.length_b   1.000
_cell.length_c   1.000
_cell.angle_alpha   90.00
_cell.angle_beta   90.00
_cell.angle_gamma   90.00
#
_symmetry.space_group_name_H-M   'P 1'
#
loop_
_entity.id
_entity.type
_entity.pdbx_description
1 polymer ?
#
loop_
_entity_poly.entity_id
_entity_poly.type
_entity_poly.pdbx_seq_one_letter_code
_entity_poly.pdbx_strand_id
1 'polypeptide(L)'
;MANTSKCLHCLLDFSDSNVSEEIAYKCYGCHGFVHMTCAGLSPEEVECLALKSTFLKYFCNTCNANLELIKKLRGEIDTLKRQIGEQDNCSIFDEVHP
;
A
#
# COMPACT_ATOMS: atom_id res chain seq x y z
N MET A 1 -11.43 -4.02 15.39
CA MET A 1 -11.57 -2.58 15.69
C MET A 1 -10.16 -2.00 15.74
N ALA A 2 -9.81 -1.07 14.83
CA ALA A 2 -8.49 -0.42 14.86
C ALA A 2 -8.43 0.51 16.07
N ASN A 3 -7.42 0.37 16.93
CA ASN A 3 -7.23 1.24 18.09
C ASN A 3 -6.95 2.66 17.57
N THR A 4 -7.92 3.55 17.71
CA THR A 4 -7.83 4.92 17.17
C THR A 4 -7.05 5.87 18.08
N SER A 5 -6.62 5.41 19.25
CA SER A 5 -5.91 6.25 20.25
C SER A 5 -4.38 6.25 20.09
N LYS A 6 -3.81 5.31 19.31
CA LYS A 6 -2.35 5.12 19.18
C LYS A 6 -1.88 5.32 17.75
N CYS A 7 -0.70 5.92 17.60
CA CYS A 7 -0.03 6.01 16.32
C CYS A 7 0.40 4.63 15.83
N LEU A 8 0.13 4.30 14.56
CA LEU A 8 0.48 3.00 13.98
C LEU A 8 1.99 2.72 13.90
N HIS A 9 2.85 3.75 13.94
CA HIS A 9 4.30 3.58 13.80
C HIS A 9 5.04 3.55 15.12
N CYS A 10 4.75 4.49 16.04
CA CYS A 10 5.44 4.56 17.33
C CYS A 10 4.67 3.91 18.48
N LEU A 11 3.40 3.51 18.27
CA LEU A 11 2.52 2.87 19.26
C LEU A 11 2.20 3.71 20.51
N LEU A 12 2.69 4.96 20.56
CA LEU A 12 2.36 5.93 21.59
C LEU A 12 0.96 6.50 21.37
N ASP A 13 0.30 6.84 22.47
CA ASP A 13 -1.02 7.48 22.44
C ASP A 13 -0.91 8.93 21.96
N PHE A 14 -1.92 9.39 21.21
CA PHE A 14 -1.99 10.79 20.74
C PHE A 14 -2.22 11.80 21.88
N SER A 15 -2.53 11.33 23.10
CA SER A 15 -2.76 12.16 24.29
C SER A 15 -1.54 12.33 25.20
N ASP A 16 -0.51 11.50 25.02
CA ASP A 16 0.68 11.46 25.90
C ASP A 16 1.84 12.32 25.37
N SER A 17 1.71 12.81 24.15
CA SER A 17 2.58 13.82 23.57
C SER A 17 2.13 15.20 24.05
N ASN A 18 3.07 16.07 24.47
CA ASN A 18 2.90 17.51 24.79
C ASN A 18 2.46 18.33 23.55
N VAL A 19 1.58 17.77 22.74
CA VAL A 19 1.34 18.12 21.36
C VAL A 19 -0.18 18.13 21.19
N SER A 20 -0.79 19.07 21.89
CA SER A 20 -2.24 19.23 22.00
C SER A 20 -2.94 19.58 20.69
N GLU A 21 -2.25 19.60 19.54
CA GLU A 21 -2.81 19.97 18.23
C GLU A 21 -2.13 19.25 17.03
N GLU A 22 -1.35 18.17 17.21
CA GLU A 22 -0.76 17.49 16.04
C GLU A 22 -1.83 16.75 15.23
N ILE A 23 -2.17 17.38 14.11
CA ILE A 23 -2.88 16.80 12.97
C ILE A 23 -2.25 15.43 12.67
N ALA A 24 -3.04 14.36 12.76
CA ALA A 24 -2.59 13.02 12.39
C ALA A 24 -2.98 12.72 10.95
N TYR A 25 -2.13 11.98 10.23
CA TYR A 25 -2.53 11.41 8.94
C TYR A 25 -3.36 10.16 9.14
N LYS A 26 -4.53 10.14 8.51
CA LYS A 26 -5.35 8.93 8.42
C LYS A 26 -4.91 8.11 7.22
N CYS A 27 -4.45 6.89 7.46
CA CYS A 27 -4.13 5.95 6.40
C CYS A 27 -5.41 5.59 5.61
N TYR A 28 -5.36 5.67 4.29
CA TYR A 28 -6.49 5.33 3.44
C TYR A 28 -6.77 3.82 3.42
N GLY A 29 -5.73 2.98 3.52
CA GLY A 29 -5.86 1.52 3.49
C GLY A 29 -6.50 0.92 4.75
N CYS A 30 -5.90 1.14 5.92
CA CYS A 30 -6.35 0.54 7.18
C CYS A 30 -7.18 1.48 8.08
N HIS A 31 -7.38 2.74 7.68
CA HIS A 31 -8.07 3.77 8.46
C HIS A 31 -7.47 4.12 9.83
N GLY A 32 -6.29 3.58 10.18
CA GLY A 32 -5.57 3.98 11.39
C GLY A 32 -4.82 5.30 11.22
N PHE A 33 -4.34 5.84 12.34
CA PHE A 33 -3.77 7.17 12.42
C PHE A 33 -2.26 7.14 12.68
N VAL A 34 -1.57 8.14 12.15
CA VAL A 34 -0.12 8.29 12.24
C VAL A 34 0.20 9.74 12.60
N HIS A 35 1.05 9.98 13.60
CA HIS A 35 1.57 11.33 13.85
C HIS A 35 2.23 11.88 12.58
N MET A 36 2.05 13.17 12.27
CA MET A 36 2.75 13.81 11.16
C MET A 36 4.26 13.56 11.20
N THR A 37 4.85 13.69 12.39
CA THR A 37 6.27 13.43 12.66
C THR A 37 6.68 11.97 12.43
N CYS A 38 5.76 11.03 12.64
CA CYS A 38 6.01 9.60 12.41
C CYS A 38 5.73 9.17 10.96
N ALA A 39 5.09 10.03 10.15
CA ALA A 39 4.72 9.67 8.79
C ALA A 39 5.91 9.63 7.82
N GLY A 40 7.02 10.28 8.18
CA GLY A 40 8.25 10.29 7.38
C GLY A 40 8.10 11.06 6.05
N LEU A 41 7.13 11.96 5.96
CA LEU A 41 6.88 12.76 4.77
C LEU A 41 7.78 14.00 4.75
N SER A 42 8.30 14.35 3.58
CA SER A 42 9.01 15.61 3.37
C SER A 42 8.04 16.80 3.40
N PRO A 43 8.52 18.04 3.64
CA PRO A 43 7.68 19.23 3.59
C PRO A 43 6.87 19.35 2.28
N GLU A 44 7.49 19.03 1.14
CA GLU A 44 6.86 19.07 -0.18
C GLU A 44 5.74 18.02 -0.32
N GLU A 45 5.94 16.83 0.23
CA GLU A 45 4.92 15.77 0.26
C GLU A 45 3.74 16.16 1.16
N VAL A 46 4.03 16.81 2.29
CA VAL A 46 3.02 17.38 3.19
C VAL A 46 2.19 18.44 2.47
N GLU A 47 2.83 19.37 1.76
CA GLU A 47 2.14 20.38 0.94
C GLU A 47 1.27 19.74 -0.13
N CYS A 48 1.79 18.75 -0.85
CA CYS A 48 1.04 18.02 -1.87
C CYS A 48 -0.22 17.34 -1.30
N LEU A 49 -0.11 16.72 -0.11
CA LEU A 49 -1.26 16.15 0.59
C LEU A 49 -2.24 17.22 1.10
N ALA A 50 -1.73 18.38 1.54
CA ALA A 50 -2.52 19.49 2.04
C ALA A 50 -3.33 20.21 0.94
N LEU A 51 -2.91 20.13 -0.32
CA LEU A 51 -3.64 20.67 -1.48
C LEU A 51 -5.03 20.01 -1.70
N LYS A 52 -5.46 19.06 -0.85
CA LYS A 52 -6.78 18.39 -0.85
C LYS A 52 -7.20 17.87 -2.23
N SER A 53 -6.23 17.54 -3.07
CA SER A 53 -6.48 16.83 -4.32
C SER A 53 -7.07 15.46 -3.97
N THR A 54 -8.26 15.15 -4.48
CA THR A 54 -8.98 13.90 -4.20
C THR A 54 -8.21 12.64 -4.62
N PHE A 55 -7.13 12.81 -5.37
CA PHE A 55 -6.27 11.75 -5.88
C PHE A 55 -5.15 11.36 -4.90
N LEU A 56 -4.69 12.27 -4.04
CA LEU A 56 -3.58 12.02 -3.12
C LEU A 56 -4.08 11.44 -1.80
N LYS A 57 -3.58 10.24 -1.47
CA LYS A 57 -3.98 9.46 -0.30
C LYS A 57 -2.74 9.02 0.45
N TYR A 58 -2.73 9.25 1.76
CA TYR A 58 -1.69 8.74 2.63
C TYR A 58 -1.90 7.23 2.89
N PHE A 59 -0.83 6.44 2.79
CA PHE A 59 -0.79 5.03 3.19
C PHE A 59 0.32 4.84 4.22
N CYS A 60 0.03 4.18 5.34
CA CYS A 60 1.09 3.80 6.29
C CYS A 60 2.02 2.75 5.67
N ASN A 61 3.22 2.58 6.23
CA ASN A 61 4.25 1.68 5.72
C ASN A 61 3.73 0.26 5.45
N THR A 62 2.92 -0.28 6.37
CA THR A 62 2.32 -1.61 6.22
C THR A 62 1.37 -1.68 5.02
N CYS A 63 0.49 -0.68 4.85
CA CYS A 63 -0.43 -0.66 3.72
C CYS A 63 0.32 -0.44 2.39
N ASN A 64 1.34 0.40 2.40
CA ASN A 64 2.18 0.65 1.23
C ASN A 64 2.93 -0.63 0.80
N ALA A 65 3.55 -1.34 1.75
CA ALA A 65 4.24 -2.60 1.49
C ALA A 65 3.27 -3.67 0.94
N ASN A 66 2.06 -3.77 1.50
CA ASN A 66 1.04 -4.70 1.01
C ASN A 66 0.59 -4.36 -0.42
N LEU A 67 0.49 -3.07 -0.77
CA LEU A 67 0.15 -2.65 -2.12
C LEU A 67 1.21 -3.09 -3.14
N GLU A 68 2.49 -2.94 -2.80
CA GLU A 68 3.60 -3.40 -3.64
C GLU A 68 3.61 -4.92 -3.79
N LEU A 69 3.30 -5.66 -2.72
CA LEU A 69 3.15 -7.11 -2.78
C LEU A 69 2.01 -7.52 -3.73
N ILE A 70 0.85 -6.85 -3.67
CA ILE A 70 -0.28 -7.12 -4.57
C ILE A 70 0.11 -6.87 -6.03
N LYS A 71 0.84 -5.78 -6.32
CA LYS A 71 1.32 -5.49 -7.68
C LYS A 71 2.25 -6.59 -8.20
N LYS A 72 3.16 -7.06 -7.34
CA LYS A 72 4.08 -8.16 -7.67
C LYS A 72 3.32 -9.46 -7.96
N LEU A 73 2.41 -9.86 -7.07
CA LEU A 73 1.59 -11.06 -7.23
C LEU A 73 0.76 -11.01 -8.53
N ARG A 74 0.21 -9.85 -8.89
CA ARG A 74 -0.50 -9.68 -10.16
C ARG A 74 0.40 -9.97 -11.36
N GLY A 75 1.64 -9.44 -11.37
CA GLY A 75 2.59 -9.70 -12.44
C GLY A 75 3.00 -11.18 -12.55
N GLU A 76 3.14 -11.86 -11.41
CA GLU A 76 3.39 -13.31 -11.38
C GLU A 76 2.20 -14.10 -11.94
N ILE A 77 0.96 -13.74 -11.57
CA ILE A 77 -0.26 -14.35 -12.11
C ILE A 77 -0.33 -14.16 -13.63
N ASP A 78 -0.06 -12.95 -14.14
CA ASP A 78 -0.09 -12.67 -15.57
C ASP A 78 0.99 -13.46 -16.33
N THR A 79 2.16 -13.63 -15.72
CA THR A 79 3.24 -14.47 -16.26
C THR A 79 2.83 -15.94 -16.33
N LEU A 80 2.25 -16.47 -15.24
CA LEU A 80 1.77 -17.86 -15.18
C LEU A 80 0.66 -18.11 -16.20
N LYS A 81 -0.31 -17.19 -16.33
CA LYS A 81 -1.37 -17.27 -17.34
C LYS A 81 -0.81 -17.35 -18.76
N ARG A 82 0.22 -16.55 -19.06
CA ARG A 82 0.89 -16.60 -20.36
C ARG A 82 1.56 -17.95 -20.60
N GLN A 83 2.31 -18.46 -19.61
CA GLN A 83 2.99 -19.75 -19.73
C GLN A 83 2.01 -20.91 -19.96
N ILE A 84 0.87 -20.92 -19.26
CA ILE A 84 -0.19 -21.92 -19.48
C ILE A 84 -0.74 -21.81 -20.91
N GLY A 85 -1.06 -20.60 -21.37
CA GLY A 85 -1.58 -20.40 -22.73
C GLY A 85 -0.58 -20.75 -23.83
N GLU A 86 0.72 -20.58 -23.59
CA GLU A 86 1.79 -21.02 -24.50
C GLU A 86 1.94 -22.56 -24.51
N GLN A 87 1.78 -23.20 -23.34
CA GLN A 87 1.83 -24.66 -23.21
C GLN A 87 0.63 -25.37 -23.85
N ASP A 88 -0.57 -24.79 -23.73
CA ASP A 88 -1.79 -25.30 -24.38
C ASP A 88 -1.70 -25.22 -25.91
N ASN A 89 -0.96 -24.24 -26.46
CA ASN A 89 -0.70 -24.12 -27.90
C ASN A 89 0.44 -25.02 -28.41
N CYS A 90 1.34 -25.48 -27.54
CA CYS A 90 2.47 -26.35 -27.91
C CYS A 90 2.06 -27.84 -27.94
N SER A 91 0.96 -28.20 -27.28
CA SER A 91 0.45 -29.57 -27.19
C SER A 91 -0.22 -30.11 -28.46
N ILE A 92 -0.36 -29.30 -29.52
CA ILE A 92 -1.14 -29.65 -30.74
C ILE A 92 -0.24 -30.16 -31.89
N PHE A 93 1.09 -30.16 -31.77
CA PHE A 93 1.98 -30.44 -32.91
C PHE A 93 2.84 -31.72 -32.86
N ASP A 94 2.67 -32.62 -31.87
CA ASP A 94 3.53 -33.81 -31.74
C ASP A 94 2.88 -35.16 -32.08
N GLU A 95 1.77 -35.19 -32.83
CA GLU A 95 1.24 -36.44 -33.41
C GLU A 95 0.86 -36.26 -34.88
N VAL A 96 1.84 -36.28 -35.80
CA VAL A 96 1.85 -37.13 -37.02
C VAL A 96 3.29 -37.13 -37.55
N HIS A 97 3.98 -38.26 -37.40
CA HIS A 97 5.19 -38.61 -38.16
C HIS A 97 4.89 -39.90 -38.95
N PRO A 98 5.61 -40.14 -40.06
CA PRO A 98 5.08 -40.48 -41.40
C PRO A 98 4.50 -41.89 -41.59
#